data_AF-A0A2E5H3E5-F1
#
_entry.id   AF-A0A2E5H3E5-F1
#
_cell.length_a   1.000
_cell.length_b   1.000
_cell.length_c   1.000
_cell.angle_alpha   90.00
_cell.angle_beta   90.00
_cell.angle_gamma   90.00
#
_symmetry.space_group_name_H-M   'P 1'
#
loop_
_entity.id
_entity.type
_entity.pdbx_description
1 polymer ?
#
loop_
_entity_poly.entity_id
_entity_poly.type
_entity_poly.pdbx_seq_one_letter_code
_entity_poly.pdbx_strand_id
1 'polypeptide(L)'
;MPTSPPSIKRVVSPTGSKIYFIAPKNDEIVSNPVSLEFGSEGVEIVPSGQNKPATGHHHIIIDAELPNMNLPIPADDNYVHFGDGSSSTQLTLEPGIHTLQLLLGDFLHIPHDPPLYSEKITVTVE
;
A
#
# COMPACT_ATOMS: atom_id res chain seq x y z
N MET A 1 -21.80 31.03 2.89
CA MET A 1 -21.34 29.92 3.76
C MET A 1 -20.32 29.13 2.97
N PRO A 2 -19.13 28.81 3.49
CA PRO A 2 -18.23 27.92 2.76
C PRO A 2 -18.81 26.51 2.84
N THR A 3 -19.27 25.98 1.72
CA THR A 3 -19.66 24.58 1.61
C THR A 3 -18.38 23.76 1.66
N SER A 4 -18.11 23.12 2.79
CA SER A 4 -17.08 22.08 2.85
C SER A 4 -17.34 21.09 1.71
N PRO A 5 -16.33 20.75 0.89
CA PRO A 5 -16.51 19.74 -0.14
C PRO A 5 -16.97 18.42 0.51
N PRO A 6 -17.78 17.61 -0.18
CA PRO A 6 -18.22 16.32 0.35
C PRO A 6 -16.98 15.48 0.70
N SER A 7 -16.73 15.30 2.00
CA SER A 7 -15.68 14.44 2.50
C SER A 7 -16.18 13.00 2.48
N ILE A 8 -15.50 12.13 1.74
CA ILE A 8 -15.79 10.69 1.82
C ILE A 8 -15.47 10.23 3.24
N LYS A 9 -16.42 9.53 3.87
CA LYS A 9 -16.24 9.01 5.23
C LYS A 9 -15.26 7.82 5.17
N ARG A 10 -14.02 8.07 5.56
CA ARG A 10 -12.93 7.07 5.59
C ARG A 10 -13.06 6.12 6.78
N VAL A 11 -12.53 4.91 6.62
CA VAL A 11 -12.42 3.94 7.72
C VAL A 11 -11.33 4.40 8.69
N VAL A 12 -11.63 4.37 10.00
CA VAL A 12 -10.65 4.74 11.04
C VAL A 12 -9.60 3.65 11.17
N SER A 13 -8.32 4.03 11.18
CA SER A 13 -7.21 3.13 11.47
C SER A 13 -7.15 2.81 12.96
N PRO A 14 -6.94 1.54 13.36
CA PRO A 14 -6.68 1.22 14.76
C PRO A 14 -5.41 1.91 15.26
N THR A 15 -5.45 2.40 16.49
CA THR A 15 -4.33 3.12 17.12
C THR A 15 -3.08 2.24 17.16
N GLY A 16 -1.95 2.78 16.71
CA GLY A 16 -0.66 2.06 16.70
C GLY A 16 -0.48 1.08 15.54
N SER A 17 -1.41 1.06 14.58
CA SER A 17 -1.27 0.19 13.40
C SER A 17 -0.16 0.65 12.47
N LYS A 18 0.48 -0.30 11.79
CA LYS A 18 1.48 -0.03 10.75
C LYS A 18 1.53 -1.17 9.74
N ILE A 19 2.01 -0.85 8.55
CA ILE A 19 2.38 -1.81 7.51
C ILE A 19 3.83 -1.55 7.09
N TYR A 20 4.56 -2.58 6.71
CA TYR A 20 5.99 -2.46 6.39
C TYR A 20 6.45 -3.59 5.47
N PHE A 21 7.56 -3.37 4.76
CA PHE A 21 8.24 -4.44 4.03
C PHE A 21 9.07 -5.29 5.00
N ILE A 22 8.90 -6.60 4.93
CA ILE A 22 9.80 -7.59 5.52
C ILE A 22 10.97 -7.83 4.55
N ALA A 23 10.65 -7.93 3.25
CA ALA A 23 11.59 -8.00 2.14
C ALA A 23 10.97 -7.33 0.89
N PRO A 24 11.78 -6.77 -0.02
CA PRO A 24 13.21 -6.48 0.14
C PRO A 24 13.46 -5.38 1.18
N LYS A 25 14.69 -5.27 1.66
CA LYS A 25 15.12 -4.18 2.55
C LYS A 25 15.47 -2.93 1.73
N ASN A 26 15.48 -1.78 2.39
CA ASN A 26 15.97 -0.55 1.78
C ASN A 26 17.44 -0.70 1.34
N ASP A 27 17.73 -0.20 0.14
CA ASP A 27 19.01 -0.26 -0.57
C ASP A 27 19.47 -1.68 -0.95
N GLU A 28 18.57 -2.67 -0.95
CA GLU A 28 18.89 -4.04 -1.34
C GLU A 28 19.01 -4.18 -2.88
N ILE A 29 19.99 -4.97 -3.31
CA ILE A 29 20.14 -5.40 -4.71
C ILE A 29 19.41 -6.72 -4.88
N VAL A 30 18.49 -6.77 -5.83
CA VAL A 30 17.59 -7.89 -6.08
C VAL A 30 17.64 -8.30 -7.55
N SER A 31 17.23 -9.53 -7.85
CA SER A 31 17.05 -10.02 -9.22
C SER A 31 15.60 -10.36 -9.49
N ASN A 32 15.21 -10.34 -10.76
CA ASN A 32 13.85 -10.70 -11.14
C ASN A 32 13.58 -12.22 -11.02
N PRO A 33 12.34 -12.60 -10.62
CA PRO A 33 11.28 -11.73 -10.11
C PRO A 33 11.59 -11.26 -8.68
N VAL A 34 11.37 -9.97 -8.42
CA VAL A 34 11.58 -9.38 -7.10
C VAL A 34 10.53 -9.95 -6.15
N SER A 35 10.99 -10.62 -5.09
CA SER A 35 10.12 -11.16 -4.05
C SER A 35 9.86 -10.09 -3.01
N LEU A 36 8.58 -9.79 -2.77
CA LEU A 36 8.16 -8.83 -1.77
C LEU A 36 7.37 -9.56 -0.69
N GLU A 37 7.72 -9.26 0.56
CA GLU A 37 7.04 -9.77 1.75
C GLU A 37 6.63 -8.58 2.63
N PHE A 38 5.41 -8.62 3.13
CA PHE A 38 4.78 -7.53 3.85
C PHE A 38 4.40 -7.97 5.26
N GLY A 39 4.60 -7.06 6.21
CA GLY A 39 4.11 -7.19 7.58
C GLY A 39 3.03 -6.16 7.86
N SER A 40 2.13 -6.52 8.78
CA SER A 40 1.15 -5.61 9.37
C SER A 40 1.07 -5.83 10.87
N GLU A 41 0.88 -4.74 11.62
CA GLU A 41 0.67 -4.76 13.06
C GLU A 41 -0.57 -3.91 13.38
N GLY A 42 -1.45 -4.40 14.25
CA GLY A 42 -2.65 -3.67 14.70
C GLY A 42 -3.79 -3.57 13.68
N VAL A 43 -3.60 -4.06 12.46
CA VAL A 43 -4.60 -4.04 11.37
C VAL A 43 -4.73 -5.42 10.72
N GLU A 44 -5.96 -5.81 10.39
CA GLU A 44 -6.24 -7.07 9.69
C GLU A 44 -6.24 -6.83 8.17
N ILE A 45 -5.47 -7.66 7.45
CA ILE A 45 -5.42 -7.65 5.99
C ILE A 45 -6.44 -8.67 5.46
N VAL A 46 -7.34 -8.22 4.61
CA VAL A 46 -8.42 -9.04 4.04
C VAL A 46 -8.48 -8.86 2.53
N PRO A 47 -8.97 -9.86 1.78
CA PRO A 47 -9.30 -9.68 0.37
C PRO A 47 -10.20 -8.45 0.14
N SER A 48 -9.91 -7.69 -0.91
CA SER A 48 -10.64 -6.51 -1.35
C SER A 48 -12.14 -6.79 -1.50
N GLY A 49 -12.96 -5.77 -1.23
CA GLY A 49 -14.43 -5.87 -1.25
C GLY A 49 -15.06 -6.41 0.04
N GLN A 50 -14.28 -6.87 1.02
CA GLN A 50 -14.80 -7.20 2.36
C GLN A 50 -15.00 -5.92 3.18
N ASN A 51 -16.26 -5.51 3.33
CA ASN A 51 -16.64 -4.39 4.19
C ASN A 51 -16.66 -4.83 5.67
N LYS A 52 -15.47 -4.97 6.25
CA LYS A 52 -15.28 -5.21 7.69
C LYS A 52 -14.66 -3.97 8.35
N PRO A 53 -15.00 -3.69 9.61
CA PRO A 53 -14.39 -2.57 10.34
C PRO A 53 -12.88 -2.75 10.46
N ALA A 54 -12.13 -1.67 10.22
CA ALA A 54 -10.68 -1.62 10.44
C ALA A 54 -9.86 -2.69 9.70
N THR A 55 -10.38 -3.17 8.57
CA THR A 55 -9.67 -4.08 7.67
C THR A 55 -9.33 -3.37 6.37
N GLY A 56 -8.29 -3.82 5.69
CA GLY A 56 -7.94 -3.31 4.37
C GLY A 56 -7.14 -4.30 3.55
N HIS A 57 -6.65 -3.85 2.41
CA HIS A 57 -5.77 -4.61 1.54
C HIS A 57 -4.60 -3.75 1.08
N HIS A 58 -3.53 -4.38 0.62
CA HIS A 58 -2.31 -3.67 0.27
C HIS A 58 -2.39 -3.06 -1.13
N HIS A 59 -1.71 -1.94 -1.29
CA HIS A 59 -1.34 -1.34 -2.55
C HIS A 59 0.17 -1.14 -2.53
N ILE A 60 0.82 -1.38 -3.66
CA ILE A 60 2.25 -1.19 -3.84
C ILE A 60 2.43 -0.01 -4.79
N ILE A 61 3.07 1.03 -4.29
CA ILE A 61 3.44 2.21 -5.06
C ILE A 61 4.86 2.00 -5.57
N ILE A 62 5.03 2.06 -6.88
CA ILE A 62 6.27 1.80 -7.60
C ILE A 62 6.64 3.10 -8.33
N ASP A 63 7.80 3.66 -8.02
CA ASP A 63 8.35 4.86 -8.67
C ASP A 63 7.42 6.07 -8.72
N ALA A 64 6.56 6.18 -7.72
CA ALA A 64 5.60 7.26 -7.59
C ALA A 64 5.55 7.79 -6.15
N GLU A 65 4.96 8.97 -6.01
CA GLU A 65 4.65 9.54 -4.71
C GLU A 65 3.35 8.98 -4.15
N LEU A 66 3.14 9.19 -2.85
CA LEU A 66 1.87 8.85 -2.22
C LEU A 66 0.70 9.56 -2.93
N PRO A 67 -0.41 8.86 -3.23
CA PRO A 67 -1.56 9.44 -3.91
C PRO A 67 -2.36 10.33 -2.95
N ASN A 68 -3.46 10.91 -3.45
CA ASN A 68 -4.37 11.69 -2.60
C ASN A 68 -5.10 10.79 -1.59
N MET A 69 -4.81 10.98 -0.31
CA MET A 69 -5.33 10.15 0.80
C MET A 69 -6.85 10.28 1.07
N ASN A 70 -7.54 11.13 0.32
CA ASN A 70 -8.98 11.34 0.44
C ASN A 70 -9.76 10.81 -0.77
N LEU A 71 -9.07 10.20 -1.73
CA LEU A 71 -9.64 9.63 -2.95
C LEU A 71 -9.30 8.15 -3.05
N PRO A 72 -10.01 7.38 -3.90
CA PRO A 72 -9.57 6.04 -4.24
C PRO A 72 -8.13 6.04 -4.76
N ILE A 73 -7.35 5.05 -4.32
CA ILE A 73 -5.99 4.82 -4.79
C ILE A 73 -6.06 4.50 -6.29
N PRO A 74 -5.22 5.15 -7.14
CA PRO A 74 -5.15 4.82 -8.55
C PRO A 74 -4.80 3.33 -8.76
N ALA A 75 -5.17 2.79 -9.91
CA ALA A 75 -4.82 1.42 -10.28
C ALA A 75 -4.19 1.46 -11.68
N ASP A 76 -2.86 1.46 -11.70
CA ASP A 76 -2.03 1.51 -12.91
C ASP A 76 -0.66 0.86 -12.62
N ASP A 77 0.31 1.01 -13.53
CA ASP A 77 1.63 0.40 -13.43
C ASP A 77 2.45 0.92 -12.22
N ASN A 78 2.17 2.15 -11.77
CA ASN A 78 2.82 2.76 -10.62
C ASN A 78 2.05 2.52 -9.31
N TYR A 79 0.73 2.30 -9.37
CA TYR A 79 -0.11 2.02 -8.21
C TYR A 79 -0.73 0.62 -8.36
N VAL A 80 0.03 -0.39 -7.95
CA VAL A 80 -0.34 -1.80 -8.11
C VAL A 80 -1.28 -2.23 -6.98
N HIS A 81 -2.49 -2.63 -7.35
CA HIS A 81 -3.49 -3.13 -6.41
C HIS A 81 -3.16 -4.58 -5.99
N PHE A 82 -3.05 -4.79 -4.68
CA PHE A 82 -2.82 -6.10 -4.07
C PHE A 82 -3.98 -6.49 -3.14
N GLY A 83 -5.08 -6.87 -3.76
CA GLY A 83 -6.38 -7.07 -3.12
C GLY A 83 -6.73 -8.49 -2.73
N ASP A 84 -5.80 -9.45 -2.76
CA ASP A 84 -6.07 -10.86 -2.46
C ASP A 84 -5.93 -11.20 -0.96
N GLY A 85 -5.39 -10.27 -0.17
CA GLY A 85 -5.13 -10.45 1.26
C GLY A 85 -3.88 -11.26 1.58
N SER A 86 -3.03 -11.52 0.58
CA SER A 86 -1.75 -12.20 0.80
C SER A 86 -0.76 -11.29 1.53
N SER A 87 0.28 -11.89 2.11
CA SER A 87 1.38 -11.18 2.78
C SER A 87 2.67 -11.16 1.95
N SER A 88 2.64 -11.69 0.72
CA SER A 88 3.79 -11.68 -0.18
C SER A 88 3.35 -11.74 -1.64
N THR A 89 4.19 -11.21 -2.53
CA THR A 89 4.00 -11.25 -3.97
C THR A 89 5.33 -11.26 -4.71
N GLN A 90 5.27 -11.45 -6.02
CA GLN A 90 6.41 -11.32 -6.92
C GLN A 90 6.10 -10.27 -7.99
N LEU A 91 7.02 -9.34 -8.19
CA LEU A 91 6.93 -8.34 -9.25
C LEU A 91 8.11 -8.49 -10.21
N THR A 92 7.85 -8.23 -11.48
CA THR A 92 8.91 -8.05 -12.47
C THR A 92 9.10 -6.55 -12.66
N LEU A 93 10.31 -6.06 -12.41
CA LEU A 93 10.69 -4.67 -12.58
C LEU A 93 11.78 -4.58 -13.65
N GLU A 94 11.84 -3.46 -14.36
CA GLU A 94 12.95 -3.24 -15.30
C GLU A 94 14.30 -3.19 -14.54
N PRO A 95 15.44 -3.52 -15.17
CA PRO A 95 16.73 -3.34 -14.52
C PRO A 95 17.00 -1.86 -14.19
N GLY A 96 17.40 -1.56 -12.96
CA GLY A 96 17.61 -0.19 -12.49
C GLY A 96 17.24 0.06 -11.04
N ILE A 97 17.21 1.34 -10.66
CA ILE A 97 16.83 1.77 -9.31
C ILE A 97 15.32 2.02 -9.28
N HIS A 98 14.64 1.38 -8.32
CA HIS A 98 13.21 1.53 -8.10
C HIS A 98 12.91 1.94 -6.66
N THR A 99 11.84 2.70 -6.47
CA THR A 99 11.28 2.98 -5.14
C THR A 99 9.98 2.23 -4.93
N LEU A 100 9.81 1.66 -3.75
CA LEU A 100 8.62 0.89 -3.36
C LEU A 100 8.05 1.44 -2.06
N GLN A 101 6.72 1.54 -1.99
CA GLN A 101 6.01 1.94 -0.79
C GLN A 101 4.67 1.21 -0.67
N LEU A 102 4.32 0.72 0.53
CA LEU A 102 3.00 0.14 0.77
C LEU A 102 2.01 1.23 1.17
N LEU A 103 0.76 1.06 0.76
CA LEU A 103 -0.38 1.85 1.22
C LEU A 103 -1.58 0.92 1.49
N LEU A 104 -2.25 1.10 2.62
CA LEU A 104 -3.46 0.35 2.95
C LEU A 104 -4.69 1.07 2.41
N GLY A 105 -5.48 0.36 1.58
CA GLY A 105 -6.81 0.79 1.15
C GLY A 105 -7.92 0.03 1.88
N ASP A 106 -9.03 0.70 2.15
CA ASP A 106 -10.26 0.08 2.64
C ASP A 106 -11.00 -0.67 1.52
N PHE A 107 -12.24 -1.13 1.76
CA PHE A 107 -13.03 -1.85 0.77
C PHE A 107 -13.41 -1.05 -0.49
N LEU A 108 -13.28 0.29 -0.46
CA LEU A 108 -13.46 1.21 -1.60
C LEU A 108 -12.12 1.66 -2.20
N HIS A 109 -11.01 1.03 -1.79
CA HIS A 109 -9.65 1.43 -2.16
C HIS A 109 -9.28 2.82 -1.66
N ILE A 110 -9.94 3.32 -0.61
CA ILE A 110 -9.65 4.63 -0.03
C ILE A 110 -8.72 4.43 1.16
N PRO A 111 -7.65 5.24 1.31
CA PRO A 111 -6.78 5.16 2.47
C PRO A 111 -7.56 5.39 3.77
N HIS A 112 -7.15 4.69 4.82
CA HIS A 112 -7.75 4.85 6.14
C HIS A 112 -7.44 6.24 6.76
N ASP A 113 -8.04 6.53 7.92
CA ASP A 113 -7.80 7.75 8.69
C ASP A 113 -7.33 7.46 10.14
N PRO A 114 -6.08 7.80 10.52
CA PRO A 114 -5.02 8.30 9.65
C PRO A 114 -4.57 7.26 8.60
N PRO A 115 -4.01 7.67 7.45
CA PRO A 115 -3.52 6.74 6.44
C PRO A 115 -2.43 5.81 6.99
N LEU A 116 -2.44 4.55 6.55
CA LEU A 116 -1.42 3.56 6.88
C LEU A 116 -0.59 3.28 5.64
N TYR A 117 0.67 3.69 5.66
CA TYR A 117 1.66 3.43 4.62
C TYR A 117 2.99 3.02 5.26
N SER A 118 3.83 2.30 4.52
CA SER A 118 5.16 1.93 4.98
C SER A 118 6.17 3.07 4.80
N GLU A 119 7.36 2.90 5.37
CA GLU A 119 8.52 3.62 4.87
C GLU A 119 8.72 3.35 3.38
N LYS A 120 9.17 4.37 2.64
CA LYS A 120 9.57 4.24 1.23
C LYS A 120 10.93 3.57 1.22
N ILE A 121 11.05 2.46 0.49
CA ILE A 121 12.31 1.75 0.28
C ILE A 121 12.82 1.97 -1.14
N THR A 122 14.13 1.93 -1.32
CA THR A 122 14.80 1.92 -2.63
C THR A 122 15.40 0.54 -2.85
N VAL A 123 15.28 -0.01 -4.05
CA VAL A 123 15.89 -1.28 -4.45
C VAL A 123 16.60 -1.12 -5.79
N THR A 124 17.64 -1.92 -6.01
CA THR A 124 18.32 -1.98 -7.31
C THR A 124 18.09 -3.35 -7.93
N VAL A 125 17.54 -3.36 -9.14
CA VAL A 125 17.24 -4.59 -9.89
C VAL A 125 18.36 -4.83 -10.91
N GLU A 126 19.00 -6.00 -10.81
CA GLU A 126 20.03 -6.49 -11.74
C GLU A 126 19.52 -7.59 -12.67
#